data_AF-A0A7K2J3L6-F1
#
_entry.id   AF-A0A7K2J3L6-F1
#
_cell.length_a   1.000
_cell.length_b   1.000
_cell.length_c   1.000
_cell.angle_alpha   90.00
_cell.angle_beta   90.00
_cell.angle_gamma   90.00
#
_symmetry.space_group_name_H-M   'P 1'
#
loop_
_entity.id
_entity.type
_entity.pdbx_description
1 polymer ?
#
loop_
_entity_poly.entity_id
_entity_poly.type
_entity_poly.pdbx_seq_one_letter_code
_entity_poly.pdbx_strand_id
1 'polypeptide(L)'
;MRTEGEIATNTDPAGPWSLVVPLKPLARAKSRLGRAAGESVRPRLALAFAQDTVAAALSCARVRDVVVVTDDAAAGAALSALGARIVPDSPAA
;
A
#
# COMPACT_ATOMS: atom_id res chain seq x y z
N MET A 1 4.81 30.89 9.17
CA MET A 1 3.79 31.04 8.12
C MET A 1 4.19 30.13 6.97
N ARG A 2 3.66 28.90 6.93
CA ARG A 2 3.96 27.96 5.84
C ARG A 2 3.01 28.30 4.70
N THR A 3 3.55 28.74 3.58
CA THR A 3 2.82 28.94 2.34
C THR A 3 2.22 27.59 1.95
N GLU A 4 0.90 27.46 2.01
CA GLU A 4 0.18 26.35 1.38
C GLU A 4 0.47 26.46 -0.12
N GLY A 5 1.46 25.70 -0.57
CA GLY A 5 1.70 25.51 -1.99
C GLY A 5 0.45 24.90 -2.58
N GLU A 6 -0.17 25.61 -3.50
CA GLU A 6 -1.26 25.12 -4.34
C GLU A 6 -0.92 23.69 -4.79
N ILE A 7 -1.77 22.72 -4.39
CA ILE A 7 -1.57 21.32 -4.78
C ILE A 7 -1.88 21.25 -6.27
N ALA A 8 -0.87 21.52 -7.10
CA ALA A 8 -0.95 21.37 -8.53
C ALA A 8 -1.21 19.89 -8.82
N THR A 9 -2.48 19.55 -9.07
CA THR A 9 -2.85 18.22 -9.51
C THR A 9 -2.38 18.09 -10.95
N ASN A 10 -1.40 17.22 -11.19
CA ASN A 10 -0.97 16.94 -12.55
C ASN A 10 -2.08 16.14 -13.24
N THR A 11 -2.86 16.83 -14.09
CA THR A 11 -3.97 16.23 -14.86
C THR A 11 -3.51 15.68 -16.21
N ASP A 12 -2.20 15.70 -16.52
CA ASP A 12 -1.67 15.12 -17.76
C ASP A 12 -1.93 13.61 -17.79
N PRO A 13 -2.82 13.12 -18.67
CA PRO A 13 -3.14 11.69 -18.73
C PRO A 13 -1.98 10.86 -19.26
N ALA A 14 -0.95 11.48 -19.87
CA ALA A 14 0.27 10.83 -20.33
C ALA A 14 1.38 10.83 -19.27
N GLY A 15 1.26 11.65 -18.22
CA GLY A 15 2.24 11.76 -17.14
C GLY A 15 2.41 10.46 -16.33
N PRO A 16 3.50 10.36 -15.53
CA PRO A 16 3.73 9.22 -14.65
C PRO A 16 2.84 9.28 -13.39
N TRP A 17 2.39 8.12 -12.93
CA TRP A 17 1.48 7.95 -11.79
C TRP A 17 2.22 7.71 -10.48
N SER A 18 1.70 8.27 -9.40
CA SER A 18 1.92 7.77 -8.04
C SER A 18 0.72 6.94 -7.64
N LEU A 19 0.96 5.74 -7.11
CA LEU A 19 -0.10 4.88 -6.62
C LEU A 19 -0.13 4.87 -5.09
N VAL A 20 -1.31 4.98 -4.51
CA VAL A 20 -1.52 4.86 -3.07
C VAL A 20 -2.23 3.54 -2.78
N VAL A 21 -1.62 2.72 -1.92
CA VAL A 21 -2.12 1.40 -1.53
C VAL A 21 -2.43 1.43 -0.02
N PRO A 22 -3.69 1.63 0.38
CA PRO A 22 -4.08 1.54 1.78
C PRO A 22 -4.05 0.08 2.24
N LEU A 23 -3.37 -0.19 3.36
CA LEU A 23 -3.21 -1.52 3.90
C LEU A 23 -3.59 -1.55 5.39
N LYS A 24 -4.71 -2.21 5.67
CA LYS A 24 -5.16 -2.52 7.04
C LYS A 24 -4.17 -3.47 7.73
N PRO A 25 -4.09 -3.44 9.07
CA PRO A 25 -3.33 -4.42 9.84
C PRO A 25 -3.65 -5.85 9.41
N LEU A 26 -2.61 -6.66 9.18
CA LEU A 26 -2.73 -7.98 8.56
C LEU A 26 -3.66 -8.89 9.37
N ALA A 27 -3.62 -8.77 10.70
CA ALA A 27 -4.48 -9.50 11.62
C ALA A 27 -5.99 -9.23 11.41
N ARG A 28 -6.37 -8.06 10.91
CA ARG A 28 -7.79 -7.68 10.67
C ARG A 28 -8.22 -7.78 9.21
N ALA A 29 -7.25 -7.90 8.29
CA ALA A 29 -7.52 -7.89 6.85
C ALA A 29 -8.17 -9.18 6.35
N LYS A 30 -8.87 -9.10 5.20
CA LYS A 30 -9.34 -10.25 4.42
C LYS A 30 -10.17 -11.28 5.24
N SER A 31 -11.05 -10.83 6.14
CA SER A 31 -11.88 -11.73 6.99
C SER A 31 -12.68 -12.79 6.19
N ARG A 32 -13.13 -12.43 4.98
CA ARG A 32 -13.79 -13.36 4.05
C ARG A 32 -12.89 -14.53 3.63
N LEU A 33 -11.58 -14.30 3.53
CA LEU A 33 -10.58 -15.32 3.19
C LEU A 33 -10.35 -16.32 4.33
N GLY A 34 -10.40 -15.85 5.59
CA GLY A 34 -10.25 -16.73 6.76
C GLY A 34 -11.31 -17.82 6.81
N ARG A 35 -12.54 -17.49 6.40
CA ARG A 35 -13.65 -18.45 6.28
C ARG A 35 -13.41 -19.54 5.23
N ALA A 36 -12.62 -19.26 4.19
CA ALA A 36 -12.40 -20.17 3.07
C ALA A 36 -11.07 -20.94 3.17
N ALA A 37 -10.01 -20.32 3.69
CA ALA A 37 -8.64 -20.85 3.68
C ALA A 37 -8.05 -21.09 5.09
N GLY A 38 -8.80 -20.79 6.15
CA GLY A 38 -8.36 -20.96 7.54
C GLY A 38 -7.73 -19.69 8.14
N GLU A 39 -8.01 -19.49 9.42
CA GLU A 39 -7.67 -18.25 10.13
C GLU A 39 -6.17 -18.11 10.42
N SER A 40 -5.47 -19.23 10.64
CA SER A 40 -4.02 -19.27 10.89
C SER A 40 -3.18 -18.85 9.68
N VAL A 41 -3.72 -19.01 8.47
CA VAL A 41 -3.03 -18.70 7.20
C VAL A 41 -3.38 -17.29 6.70
N ARG A 42 -4.52 -16.74 7.13
CA ARG A 42 -5.09 -15.47 6.65
C ARG A 42 -4.11 -14.28 6.68
N PRO A 43 -3.36 -14.00 7.77
CA PRO A 43 -2.44 -12.87 7.79
C PRO A 43 -1.29 -13.00 6.78
N ARG A 44 -0.76 -14.22 6.59
CA ARG A 44 0.28 -14.49 5.59
C ARG A 44 -0.23 -14.28 4.16
N LEU A 45 -1.45 -14.74 3.87
CA LEU A 45 -2.05 -14.49 2.55
C LEU A 45 -2.36 -13.00 2.34
N ALA A 46 -2.80 -12.29 3.38
CA ALA A 46 -3.00 -10.85 3.30
C ALA A 46 -1.69 -10.13 2.94
N LEU A 47 -0.57 -10.53 3.54
CA LEU A 47 0.76 -9.99 3.22
C LEU A 47 1.20 -10.35 1.79
N ALA A 48 1.06 -11.63 1.40
CA ALA A 48 1.42 -12.08 0.05
C ALA A 48 0.66 -11.29 -1.03
N PHE A 49 -0.65 -11.08 -0.85
CA PHE A 49 -1.43 -10.24 -1.76
C PHE A 49 -0.95 -8.79 -1.84
N ALA A 50 -0.52 -8.21 -0.71
CA ALA A 50 0.03 -6.87 -0.70
C ALA A 50 1.38 -6.82 -1.45
N GLN A 51 2.26 -7.81 -1.23
CA GLN A 51 3.54 -7.93 -1.93
C GLN A 51 3.35 -8.07 -3.43
N ASP A 52 2.47 -8.97 -3.87
CA ASP A 52 2.18 -9.18 -5.29
C ASP A 52 1.60 -7.91 -5.95
N THR A 53 0.72 -7.21 -5.24
CA THR A 53 0.11 -5.97 -5.73
C THR A 53 1.17 -4.87 -5.90
N VAL A 54 2.03 -4.68 -4.89
CA VAL A 54 3.09 -3.67 -4.93
C VAL A 54 4.14 -4.00 -5.98
N ALA A 55 4.57 -5.25 -6.09
CA ALA A 55 5.52 -5.69 -7.10
C ALA A 55 4.96 -5.47 -8.52
N ALA A 56 3.71 -5.85 -8.75
CA ALA A 56 3.04 -5.61 -10.04
C ALA A 56 2.97 -4.11 -10.35
N ALA A 57 2.56 -3.28 -9.40
CA ALA A 57 2.50 -1.83 -9.55
C ALA A 57 3.87 -1.22 -9.90
N LEU A 58 4.94 -1.63 -9.20
CA LEU A 58 6.30 -1.14 -9.44
C LEU A 58 6.88 -1.60 -10.78
N SER A 59 6.37 -2.70 -11.36
CA SER A 59 6.77 -3.15 -12.70
C SER A 59 6.14 -2.36 -13.85
N CYS A 60 5.12 -1.55 -13.58
CA CYS A 60 4.46 -0.74 -14.60
C CYS A 60 5.31 0.48 -14.96
N ALA A 61 5.73 0.58 -16.23
CA ALA A 61 6.58 1.68 -16.71
C ALA A 61 6.01 3.10 -16.47
N ARG A 62 4.68 3.22 -16.34
CA ARG A 62 4.01 4.51 -16.06
C ARG A 62 3.89 4.83 -14.58
N VAL A 63 4.23 3.91 -13.68
CA VAL A 63 4.20 4.15 -12.23
C VAL A 63 5.57 4.65 -11.80
N ARG A 64 5.61 5.88 -11.29
CA ARG A 64 6.83 6.47 -10.74
C ARG A 64 7.13 5.92 -9.35
N ASP A 65 6.09 5.81 -8.51
CA ASP A 65 6.23 5.38 -7.13
C ASP A 65 4.94 4.75 -6.59
N VAL A 66 5.12 3.94 -5.55
CA VAL A 66 4.04 3.33 -4.78
C VAL A 66 4.19 3.76 -3.33
N VAL A 67 3.12 4.33 -2.78
CA VAL A 67 2.98 4.70 -1.37
C VAL A 67 2.04 3.70 -0.71
N VAL A 68 2.52 3.00 0.31
CA VAL A 68 1.69 2.13 1.14
C VAL A 68 1.37 2.88 2.44
N VAL A 69 0.08 2.99 2.74
CA VAL A 69 -0.40 3.59 3.99
C VAL A 69 -0.73 2.47 4.97
N THR A 70 0.04 2.34 6.05
CA THR A 70 -0.14 1.29 7.06
C THR A 70 0.57 1.59 8.38
N ASP A 71 -0.04 1.14 9.48
CA ASP A 71 0.58 1.07 10.80
C ASP A 71 1.11 -0.35 11.15
N ASP A 72 0.95 -1.31 10.23
CA ASP A 72 1.46 -2.68 10.43
C ASP A 72 2.97 -2.74 10.16
N ALA A 73 3.78 -2.79 11.21
CA ALA A 73 5.24 -2.76 11.11
C ALA A 73 5.82 -3.91 10.26
N ALA A 74 5.23 -5.11 10.34
CA ALA A 74 5.71 -6.26 9.58
C ALA A 74 5.42 -6.07 8.08
N ALA A 75 4.22 -5.59 7.75
CA ALA A 75 3.89 -5.25 6.37
C ALA A 75 4.74 -4.08 5.85
N GLY A 76 4.94 -3.04 6.66
CA GLY A 76 5.77 -1.89 6.31
C GLY A 76 7.21 -2.30 5.98
N ALA A 77 7.82 -3.14 6.81
CA ALA A 77 9.16 -3.68 6.54
C ALA A 77 9.20 -4.50 5.24
N ALA A 78 8.25 -5.40 5.04
CA ALA A 78 8.22 -6.25 3.84
C ALA A 78 8.00 -5.46 2.54
N LEU A 79 7.12 -4.46 2.55
CA LEU A 79 6.76 -3.69 1.36
C LEU A 79 7.78 -2.59 1.05
N SER A 80 8.42 -2.02 2.07
CA SER A 80 9.56 -1.10 1.86
C SER A 80 10.74 -1.82 1.20
N ALA A 81 11.00 -3.07 1.57
CA ALA A 81 12.03 -3.89 0.92
C ALA A 81 11.75 -4.15 -0.58
N LEU A 82 10.48 -4.07 -1.02
CA LEU A 82 10.11 -4.13 -2.44
C LEU A 82 10.28 -2.79 -3.17
N GLY A 83 10.51 -1.69 -2.46
CA GLY A 83 10.64 -0.34 -3.04
C GLY A 83 9.44 0.58 -2.80
N ALA A 84 8.44 0.16 -2.01
CA ALA A 84 7.34 1.05 -1.65
C ALA A 84 7.76 2.07 -0.57
N ARG A 85 7.22 3.29 -0.66
CA ARG A 85 7.29 4.27 0.42
C ARG A 85 6.21 3.97 1.46
N ILE A 86 6.58 3.84 2.73
CA ILE A 86 5.61 3.60 3.81
C ILE A 86 5.22 4.93 4.46
N VAL A 87 3.92 5.11 4.67
CA VAL A 87 3.32 6.26 5.37
C VAL A 87 2.41 5.73 6.49
N PRO A 88 2.48 6.29 7.72
CA PRO A 88 1.57 5.91 8.80
C PRO A 88 0.10 6.19 8.44
N ASP A 89 -0.82 5.36 8.96
CA ASP A 89 -2.26 5.51 8.76
C ASP A 89 -2.84 6.47 9.83
N SER A 90 -2.71 7.79 9.60
CA SER A 90 -3.09 8.83 10.57
C SER A 90 -4.10 9.85 10.00
N PRO A 91 -5.16 10.22 10.76
CA PRO A 91 -5.58 9.65 12.04
C PRO A 91 -6.07 8.22 11.85
N ALA A 92 -5.78 7.34 12.82
CA ALA A 92 -6.12 5.92 12.72
C ALA A 92 -7.60 5.70 12.39
N ALA A 93 -7.88 4.79 11.45
CA ALA A 93 -9.23 4.39 11.04
C ALA A 93 -9.91 3.42 12.02
#